data_AF-A0A969UKT3-F1
#
_entry.id   AF-A0A969UKT3-F1
#
_cell.length_a   1.000
_cell.length_b   1.000
_cell.length_c   1.000
_cell.angle_alpha   90.00
_cell.angle_beta   90.00
_cell.angle_gamma   90.00
#
_symmetry.space_group_name_H-M   'P 1'
#
loop_
_entity.id
_entity.type
_entity.pdbx_description
1 polymer ?
#
loop_
_entity_poly.entity_id
_entity_poly.type
_entity_poly.pdbx_seq_one_letter_code
_entity_poly.pdbx_strand_id
1 'polypeptide(L)'
;MSKKRPKKLNESSESMAEESSEKLERSAVFEPDFREDLRFWIENERKVALRVMDLVEAAMRDPFDGIGKPEPLKYLGVGTWSRRLRILGRDRTQERAIREVLAMPVDHPRRDRIPQLLASWKVRIDLGGIEDFSGQEALMALSDAFLQWEQQHDERLRQEVNREAQQTIALKMLREGFSLKQIARLTELDMAQIQVLQSHNTPDSF
;
A
#
# COMPACT_ATOMS: atom_id res chain seq x y z
N MET A 1 -37.00 -60.99 -20.38
CA MET A 1 -38.09 -60.15 -19.84
C MET A 1 -37.48 -58.97 -19.11
N SER A 2 -37.95 -57.77 -19.40
CA SER A 2 -37.53 -56.49 -18.81
C SER A 2 -38.11 -56.33 -17.40
N LYS A 3 -37.38 -55.71 -16.45
CA LYS A 3 -37.84 -54.53 -15.68
C LYS A 3 -36.91 -54.09 -14.52
N LYS A 4 -36.63 -52.77 -14.55
CA LYS A 4 -36.50 -51.78 -13.46
C LYS A 4 -35.22 -51.73 -12.61
N ARG A 5 -34.51 -50.61 -12.77
CA ARG A 5 -33.73 -49.93 -11.71
C ARG A 5 -34.66 -49.54 -10.54
N PRO A 6 -34.12 -49.51 -9.31
CA PRO A 6 -34.42 -48.44 -8.37
C PRO A 6 -33.18 -47.59 -8.07
N LYS A 7 -33.47 -46.37 -7.63
CA LYS A 7 -32.62 -45.20 -7.47
C LYS A 7 -32.53 -44.91 -5.97
N LYS A 8 -31.37 -44.45 -5.50
CA LYS A 8 -31.05 -43.81 -4.20
C LYS A 8 -31.16 -44.64 -2.92
N LEU A 9 -30.06 -44.67 -2.17
CA LEU A 9 -29.99 -44.24 -0.78
C LEU A 9 -28.53 -43.82 -0.52
N ASN A 10 -28.25 -42.53 -0.68
CA ASN A 10 -27.03 -41.91 -0.15
C ASN A 10 -27.50 -40.64 0.56
N GLU A 11 -28.11 -40.84 1.73
CA GLU A 11 -28.65 -39.81 2.63
C GLU A 11 -28.29 -40.19 4.07
N SER A 12 -27.05 -40.62 4.31
CA SER A 12 -26.60 -41.00 5.66
C SER A 12 -25.21 -40.50 6.03
N SER A 13 -24.60 -39.65 5.19
CA SER A 13 -23.28 -39.07 5.44
C SER A 13 -23.29 -37.54 5.64
N GLU A 14 -24.45 -36.88 5.56
CA GLU A 14 -24.57 -35.42 5.75
C GLU A 14 -25.13 -35.01 7.12
N SER A 15 -25.44 -35.95 8.02
CA SER A 15 -26.05 -35.63 9.33
C SER A 15 -25.09 -35.71 10.53
N MET A 16 -23.78 -35.59 10.33
CA MET A 16 -22.77 -35.62 11.41
C MET A 16 -21.87 -34.37 11.44
N ALA A 17 -22.34 -33.24 10.93
CA ALA A 17 -21.62 -31.95 10.99
C ALA A 17 -22.35 -30.89 11.84
N GLU A 18 -23.40 -31.29 12.56
CA GLU A 18 -24.12 -30.42 13.50
C GLU A 18 -24.18 -31.11 14.87
N GLU A 19 -23.04 -31.22 15.53
CA GLU A 19 -23.00 -31.54 16.97
C GLU A 19 -22.07 -30.55 17.69
N SER A 20 -22.72 -29.71 18.49
CA SER A 20 -22.20 -29.00 19.66
C SER A 20 -20.88 -28.24 19.54
N SER A 21 -20.98 -26.94 19.21
CA SER A 21 -20.09 -25.92 19.79
C SER A 21 -20.39 -25.79 21.28
N GLU A 22 -20.08 -26.83 22.06
CA GLU A 22 -19.88 -26.67 23.49
C GLU A 22 -18.65 -25.78 23.64
N LYS A 23 -18.86 -24.60 24.21
CA LYS A 23 -17.80 -23.65 24.55
C LYS A 23 -16.92 -24.33 25.62
N LEU A 24 -15.94 -25.12 25.17
CA LEU A 24 -14.95 -25.73 26.04
C LEU A 24 -14.26 -24.61 26.80
N GLU A 25 -14.46 -24.55 28.11
CA GLU A 25 -13.71 -23.64 28.99
C GLU A 25 -12.26 -24.10 28.99
N ARG A 26 -11.44 -23.46 28.15
CA ARG A 26 -10.00 -23.71 28.09
C ARG A 26 -9.32 -22.87 29.17
N SER A 27 -8.43 -23.47 29.95
CA SER A 27 -7.54 -22.75 30.86
C SER A 27 -6.16 -22.58 30.22
N ALA A 28 -5.57 -21.39 30.38
CA ALA A 28 -4.20 -21.13 29.92
C ALA A 28 -3.21 -21.45 31.04
N VAL A 29 -2.18 -22.23 30.71
CA VAL A 29 -1.03 -22.49 31.58
C VAL A 29 0.18 -21.84 30.95
N PHE A 30 0.91 -21.03 31.72
CA PHE A 30 2.08 -20.30 31.25
C PHE A 30 3.35 -20.79 31.93
N GLU A 31 4.39 -21.02 31.14
CA GLU A 31 5.72 -21.30 31.66
C GLU A 31 6.30 -20.08 32.40
N PRO A 32 7.23 -20.29 33.35
CA PRO A 32 7.90 -19.18 34.05
C PRO A 32 8.51 -18.16 33.09
N ASP A 33 9.23 -18.61 32.06
CA ASP A 33 9.89 -17.77 31.06
C ASP A 33 8.89 -16.85 30.35
N PHE A 34 7.72 -17.37 29.97
CA PHE A 34 6.66 -16.53 29.38
C PHE A 34 6.22 -15.40 30.31
N ARG A 35 6.12 -15.66 31.62
CA ARG A 35 5.68 -14.65 32.61
C ARG A 35 6.75 -13.58 32.80
N GLU A 36 8.03 -13.94 32.71
CA GLU A 36 9.16 -13.02 32.76
C GLU A 36 9.20 -12.14 31.51
N ASP A 37 9.06 -12.73 30.32
CA ASP A 37 8.98 -12.01 29.04
C ASP A 37 7.79 -11.04 29.01
N LEU A 38 6.62 -11.50 29.47
CA LEU A 38 5.43 -10.65 29.55
C LEU A 38 5.66 -9.45 30.49
N ARG A 39 6.31 -9.67 31.65
CA ARG A 39 6.66 -8.59 32.58
C ARG A 39 7.62 -7.60 31.92
N PHE A 40 8.67 -8.10 31.27
CA PHE A 40 9.61 -7.27 30.54
C PHE A 40 8.89 -6.40 29.49
N TRP A 41 7.97 -6.97 28.70
CA TRP A 41 7.21 -6.20 27.72
C TRP A 41 6.20 -5.23 28.34
N ILE A 42 5.62 -5.53 29.50
CA ILE A 42 4.75 -4.57 30.19
C ILE A 42 5.54 -3.30 30.56
N GLU A 43 6.78 -3.47 31.02
CA GLU A 43 7.66 -2.38 31.47
C GLU A 43 8.27 -1.61 30.30
N ASN A 44 8.70 -2.32 29.24
CA ASN A 44 9.50 -1.74 28.16
C ASN A 44 8.68 -1.44 26.89
N GLU A 45 7.70 -2.29 26.56
CA GLU A 45 6.98 -2.25 25.28
C GLU A 45 5.51 -2.66 25.41
N ARG A 46 4.71 -1.85 26.12
CA ARG A 46 3.32 -2.19 26.49
C ARG A 46 2.44 -2.66 25.32
N LYS A 47 2.66 -2.16 24.10
CA LYS A 47 1.91 -2.59 22.90
C LYS A 47 2.18 -4.07 22.55
N VAL A 48 3.40 -4.54 22.76
CA VAL A 48 3.79 -5.93 22.55
C VAL A 48 3.11 -6.82 23.57
N ALA A 49 3.13 -6.45 24.85
CA ALA A 49 2.46 -7.18 25.91
C ALA A 49 0.95 -7.34 25.65
N LEU A 50 0.27 -6.26 25.25
CA LEU A 50 -1.15 -6.32 24.88
C LEU A 50 -1.38 -7.26 23.70
N ARG A 51 -0.52 -7.20 22.67
CA ARG A 51 -0.65 -8.06 21.49
C ARG A 51 -0.42 -9.54 21.80
N VAL A 52 0.49 -9.85 22.71
CA VAL A 52 0.73 -11.22 23.18
C VAL A 52 -0.53 -11.74 23.87
N MET A 53 -1.15 -10.95 24.74
CA MET A 53 -2.41 -11.33 25.39
C MET A 53 -3.56 -11.52 24.39
N ASP A 54 -3.67 -10.69 23.35
CA ASP A 54 -4.65 -10.91 22.27
C ASP A 54 -4.47 -12.27 21.58
N LEU A 55 -3.22 -12.68 21.34
CA LEU A 55 -2.90 -13.97 20.70
C LEU A 55 -3.23 -15.15 21.62
N VAL A 56 -3.01 -15.01 22.92
CA VAL A 56 -3.41 -16.00 23.93
C VAL A 56 -4.91 -16.19 23.92
N GLU A 57 -5.68 -15.11 24.04
CA GLU A 57 -7.15 -15.16 24.03
C GLU A 57 -7.70 -15.76 22.72
N ALA A 58 -7.08 -15.39 21.59
CA ALA A 58 -7.42 -15.97 20.30
C ALA A 58 -7.15 -17.47 20.24
N ALA A 59 -6.00 -17.94 20.75
CA ALA A 59 -5.68 -19.37 20.80
C ALA A 59 -6.60 -20.15 21.76
N MET A 60 -7.04 -19.53 22.86
CA MET A 60 -8.01 -20.13 23.78
C MET A 60 -9.39 -20.25 23.13
N ARG A 61 -9.80 -19.28 22.31
CA ARG A 61 -11.08 -19.32 21.58
C ARG A 61 -11.03 -20.31 20.41
N ASP A 62 -10.05 -20.14 19.53
CA ASP A 62 -9.86 -20.90 18.31
C ASP A 62 -8.38 -21.29 18.16
N PRO A 63 -7.97 -22.49 18.61
CA PRO A 63 -6.55 -22.86 18.67
C PRO A 63 -5.84 -22.90 17.32
N PHE A 64 -6.54 -23.23 16.24
CA PHE A 64 -5.94 -23.54 14.93
C PHE A 64 -6.26 -22.51 13.86
N ASP A 65 -7.11 -21.52 14.15
CA ASP A 65 -7.43 -20.44 13.23
C ASP A 65 -7.33 -19.04 13.90
N GLY A 66 -7.53 -17.99 13.09
CA GLY A 66 -7.57 -16.60 13.53
C GLY A 66 -6.22 -15.89 13.51
N ILE A 67 -6.08 -14.92 14.41
CA ILE A 67 -4.98 -13.95 14.32
C ILE A 67 -3.60 -14.57 14.56
N GLY A 68 -2.60 -13.99 13.90
CA GLY A 68 -1.20 -14.42 14.06
C GLY A 68 -0.79 -15.56 13.15
N LYS A 69 -1.63 -16.00 12.20
CA LYS A 69 -1.32 -17.08 11.25
C LYS A 69 -0.82 -18.35 11.97
N PRO A 70 -1.73 -19.12 12.58
CA PRO A 70 -1.39 -20.36 13.28
C PRO A 70 -0.66 -21.33 12.36
N GLU A 71 0.52 -21.77 12.76
CA GLU A 71 1.33 -22.73 11.99
C GLU A 71 1.81 -23.87 12.89
N PRO A 72 1.62 -25.14 12.50
CA PRO A 72 2.06 -26.29 13.28
C PRO A 72 3.58 -26.40 13.26
N LEU A 73 4.18 -26.61 14.44
CA LEU A 73 5.63 -26.74 14.60
C LEU A 73 6.04 -28.22 14.47
N LYS A 74 6.99 -28.49 13.57
CA LYS A 74 7.41 -29.87 13.25
C LYS A 74 8.40 -30.48 14.25
N TYR A 75 9.12 -29.65 15.01
CA TYR A 75 10.29 -30.09 15.78
C TYR A 75 10.17 -29.92 17.30
N LEU A 76 9.14 -29.21 17.78
CA LEU A 76 8.97 -28.90 19.21
C LEU A 76 7.98 -29.85 19.92
N GLY A 77 7.42 -30.83 19.20
CA GLY A 77 6.49 -31.82 19.73
C GLY A 77 5.19 -31.88 18.94
N VAL A 78 4.60 -33.07 18.86
CA VAL A 78 3.29 -33.29 18.20
C VAL A 78 2.23 -32.45 18.90
N GLY A 79 1.48 -31.66 18.13
CA GLY A 79 0.43 -30.78 18.67
C GLY A 79 0.91 -29.39 19.09
N THR A 80 2.17 -29.03 18.81
CA THR A 80 2.69 -27.68 19.09
C THR A 80 2.40 -26.73 17.94
N TRP A 81 1.96 -25.52 18.27
CA TRP A 81 1.61 -24.48 17.30
C TRP A 81 2.32 -23.17 17.61
N SER A 82 2.55 -22.39 16.57
CA SER A 82 3.08 -21.03 16.68
C SER A 82 2.09 -20.01 16.13
N ARG A 83 2.08 -18.82 16.74
CA ARG A 83 1.42 -17.63 16.19
C ARG A 83 2.43 -16.50 16.11
N ARG A 84 2.39 -15.76 15.02
CA ARG A 84 3.29 -14.65 14.71
C ARG A 84 2.93 -13.42 15.54
N LEU A 85 3.87 -13.00 16.37
CA LEU A 85 3.83 -11.73 17.08
C LEU A 85 4.20 -10.59 16.11
N ARG A 86 3.21 -10.00 15.46
CA ARG A 86 3.41 -8.83 14.58
C ARG A 86 3.15 -7.54 15.36
N ILE A 87 4.23 -6.81 15.66
CA ILE A 87 4.22 -5.59 16.48
C ILE A 87 4.03 -4.33 15.61
N LEU A 88 4.53 -4.36 14.37
CA LEU A 88 4.23 -3.33 13.38
C LEU A 88 2.74 -3.42 13.05
N GLY A 89 1.99 -2.36 13.40
CA GLY A 89 0.57 -2.25 13.14
C GLY A 89 0.32 -2.46 11.65
N ARG A 90 -0.13 -3.66 11.30
CA ARG A 90 -0.74 -3.91 10.02
C ARG A 90 -2.01 -3.05 9.99
N ASP A 91 -2.23 -2.38 8.88
CA ASP A 91 -3.41 -1.58 8.58
C ASP A 91 -3.35 -0.15 9.18
N ARG A 92 -3.57 0.08 10.47
CA ARG A 92 -3.75 1.49 10.96
C ARG A 92 -2.54 2.41 10.79
N THR A 93 -1.32 1.90 11.03
CA THR A 93 -0.10 2.71 10.88
C THR A 93 0.22 2.93 9.40
N GLN A 94 -0.07 1.94 8.55
CA GLN A 94 0.14 2.00 7.11
C GLN A 94 -0.88 2.90 6.43
N GLU A 95 -2.17 2.72 6.71
CA GLU A 95 -3.27 3.58 6.26
C GLU A 95 -3.07 5.03 6.69
N ARG A 96 -2.63 5.25 7.93
CA ARG A 96 -2.33 6.61 8.40
C ARG A 96 -1.15 7.21 7.64
N ALA A 97 -0.06 6.47 7.45
CA ALA A 97 1.06 6.92 6.65
C ALA A 97 0.64 7.22 5.20
N ILE A 98 -0.21 6.37 4.61
CA ILE A 98 -0.77 6.56 3.27
C ILE A 98 -1.60 7.84 3.21
N ARG A 99 -2.54 8.04 4.14
CA ARG A 99 -3.36 9.25 4.21
C ARG A 99 -2.52 10.51 4.39
N GLU A 100 -1.50 10.45 5.24
CA GLU A 100 -0.57 11.57 5.45
C GLU A 100 0.17 11.93 4.16
N VAL A 101 0.55 10.95 3.34
CA VAL A 101 1.18 11.15 2.02
C VAL A 101 0.21 11.72 1.00
N LEU A 102 -1.01 11.17 0.92
CA LEU A 102 -2.05 11.66 0.00
C LEU A 102 -2.49 13.09 0.33
N ALA A 103 -2.43 13.48 1.60
CA ALA A 103 -2.74 14.83 2.05
C ALA A 103 -1.62 15.85 1.79
N MET A 104 -0.42 15.43 1.35
CA MET A 104 0.67 16.38 1.06
C MET A 104 0.39 17.19 -0.21
N PRO A 105 0.85 18.46 -0.30
CA PRO A 105 0.83 19.24 -1.53
C PRO A 105 1.50 18.51 -2.72
N VAL A 106 0.99 18.73 -3.93
CA VAL A 106 1.43 18.05 -5.17
C VAL A 106 2.91 18.31 -5.48
N ASP A 107 3.41 19.48 -5.08
CA ASP A 107 4.78 19.96 -5.26
C ASP A 107 5.74 19.55 -4.12
N HIS A 108 5.28 18.77 -3.13
CA HIS A 108 6.09 18.43 -1.98
C HIS A 108 7.18 17.38 -2.33
N PRO A 109 8.47 17.60 -2.01
CA PRO A 109 9.57 16.70 -2.43
C PRO A 109 9.46 15.25 -1.92
N ARG A 110 8.80 15.05 -0.77
CA ARG A 110 8.54 13.69 -0.25
C ARG A 110 7.40 13.00 -1.00
N ARG A 111 6.47 13.75 -1.58
CA ARG A 111 5.37 13.22 -2.39
C ARG A 111 5.86 12.66 -3.72
N ASP A 112 7.01 13.10 -4.24
CA ASP A 112 7.62 12.51 -5.45
C ASP A 112 8.38 11.20 -5.20
N ARG A 113 9.01 11.04 -4.03
CA ARG A 113 9.77 9.82 -3.71
C ARG A 113 8.89 8.64 -3.32
N ILE A 114 7.73 8.90 -2.73
CA ILE A 114 6.87 7.84 -2.18
C ILE A 114 6.17 7.02 -3.28
N PRO A 115 5.65 7.61 -4.38
CA PRO A 115 5.16 6.88 -5.55
C PRO A 115 6.20 5.94 -6.15
N GLN A 116 7.48 6.33 -6.22
CA GLN A 116 8.57 5.45 -6.67
C GLN A 116 8.76 4.25 -5.74
N LEU A 117 8.71 4.48 -4.43
CA LEU A 117 8.78 3.41 -3.42
C LEU A 117 7.55 2.50 -3.48
N LEU A 118 6.37 3.05 -3.73
CA LEU A 118 5.12 2.31 -3.89
C LEU A 118 5.11 1.47 -5.17
N ALA A 119 5.63 1.97 -6.29
CA ALA A 119 5.79 1.19 -7.52
C ALA A 119 6.73 -0.01 -7.32
N SER A 120 7.86 0.20 -6.63
CA SER A 120 8.76 -0.89 -6.22
C SER A 120 8.08 -1.91 -5.29
N TRP A 121 7.18 -1.43 -4.42
CA TRP A 121 6.39 -2.27 -3.54
C TRP A 121 5.31 -3.08 -4.28
N LYS A 122 4.58 -2.47 -5.23
CA LYS A 122 3.56 -3.12 -6.05
C LYS A 122 4.14 -4.29 -6.85
N VAL A 123 5.28 -4.08 -7.51
CA VAL A 123 6.02 -5.15 -8.21
C VAL A 123 6.35 -6.30 -7.25
N ARG A 124 6.73 -6.01 -6.00
CA ARG A 124 7.08 -7.02 -5.00
C ARG A 124 5.84 -7.75 -4.44
N ILE A 125 4.70 -7.07 -4.30
CA ILE A 125 3.42 -7.67 -3.87
C ILE A 125 2.88 -8.59 -4.95
N ASP A 126 2.86 -8.14 -6.20
CA ASP A 126 2.38 -8.91 -7.36
C ASP A 126 3.25 -10.17 -7.59
N LEU A 127 4.55 -10.10 -7.27
CA LEU A 127 5.46 -11.26 -7.26
C LEU A 127 5.35 -12.15 -6.00
N GLY A 128 4.75 -11.64 -4.92
CA GLY A 128 4.81 -12.22 -3.57
C GLY A 128 3.55 -12.93 -3.10
N GLY A 129 2.46 -12.92 -3.88
CA GLY A 129 1.24 -13.70 -3.59
C GLY A 129 0.67 -13.48 -2.18
N ILE A 130 0.54 -12.24 -1.74
CA ILE A 130 0.00 -11.92 -0.41
C ILE A 130 -1.53 -11.91 -0.49
N GLU A 131 -2.16 -13.05 -0.14
CA GLU A 131 -3.61 -13.25 -0.26
C GLU A 131 -4.46 -12.59 0.85
N ASP A 132 -3.86 -12.07 1.92
CA ASP A 132 -4.60 -11.59 3.10
C ASP A 132 -4.24 -10.14 3.42
N PHE A 133 -4.99 -9.21 2.82
CA PHE A 133 -4.90 -7.76 3.08
C PHE A 133 -6.30 -7.21 3.40
N SER A 134 -6.55 -6.96 4.68
CA SER A 134 -7.67 -6.14 5.19
C SER A 134 -7.62 -4.67 4.73
N GLY A 135 -6.58 -4.26 4.00
CA GLY A 135 -6.38 -2.92 3.44
C GLY A 135 -6.51 -2.82 1.92
N GLN A 136 -7.31 -3.67 1.27
CA GLN A 136 -7.57 -3.60 -0.18
C GLN A 136 -8.05 -2.20 -0.63
N GLU A 137 -8.87 -1.52 0.17
CA GLU A 137 -9.33 -0.15 -0.12
C GLU A 137 -8.17 0.85 -0.11
N ALA A 138 -7.27 0.77 0.88
CA ALA A 138 -6.08 1.62 0.93
C ALA A 138 -5.12 1.33 -0.22
N LEU A 139 -4.99 0.06 -0.63
CA LEU A 139 -4.20 -0.34 -1.78
C LEU A 139 -4.81 0.16 -3.11
N MET A 140 -6.14 0.11 -3.26
CA MET A 140 -6.83 0.68 -4.41
C MET A 140 -6.65 2.20 -4.46
N ALA A 141 -6.87 2.89 -3.34
CA ALA A 141 -6.68 4.34 -3.24
C ALA A 141 -5.23 4.77 -3.55
N LEU A 142 -4.24 3.98 -3.12
CA LEU A 142 -2.84 4.17 -3.49
C LEU A 142 -2.58 3.95 -4.97
N SER A 143 -3.18 2.91 -5.56
CA SER A 143 -3.04 2.62 -6.98
C SER A 143 -3.62 3.75 -7.84
N ASP A 144 -4.79 4.26 -7.46
CA ASP A 144 -5.44 5.37 -8.15
C ASP A 144 -4.63 6.66 -8.00
N ALA A 145 -4.16 6.97 -6.80
CA ALA A 145 -3.31 8.13 -6.57
C ALA A 145 -1.97 8.04 -7.31
N PHE A 146 -1.41 6.83 -7.46
CA PHE A 146 -0.21 6.59 -8.26
C PHE A 146 -0.48 6.82 -9.76
N LEU A 147 -1.55 6.25 -10.31
CA LEU A 147 -1.95 6.44 -11.71
C LEU A 147 -2.21 7.92 -12.03
N GLN A 148 -2.86 8.64 -11.11
CA GLN A 148 -3.07 10.08 -11.23
C GLN A 148 -1.76 10.86 -11.19
N TRP A 149 -0.83 10.49 -10.29
CA TRP A 149 0.49 11.11 -10.24
C TRP A 149 1.29 10.86 -11.52
N GLU A 150 1.28 9.64 -12.07
CA GLU A 150 1.95 9.30 -13.33
C GLU A 150 1.39 10.12 -14.50
N GLN A 151 0.07 10.18 -14.64
CA GLN A 151 -0.58 10.98 -15.68
C GLN A 151 -0.27 12.48 -15.54
N GLN A 152 -0.33 13.03 -14.32
CA GLN A 152 -0.01 14.44 -14.07
C GLN A 152 1.47 14.73 -14.31
N HIS A 153 2.35 13.83 -13.94
CA HIS A 153 3.79 13.97 -14.12
C HIS A 153 4.17 13.91 -15.60
N ASP A 154 3.59 12.98 -16.36
CA ASP A 154 3.76 12.89 -17.81
C ASP A 154 3.21 14.13 -18.53
N GLU A 155 2.03 14.61 -18.14
CA GLU A 155 1.45 15.83 -18.68
C GLU A 155 2.30 17.07 -18.36
N ARG A 156 2.82 17.17 -17.12
CA ARG A 156 3.73 18.25 -16.71
C ARG A 156 5.02 18.23 -17.55
N LEU A 157 5.63 17.05 -17.73
CA LEU A 157 6.81 16.90 -18.57
C LEU A 157 6.54 17.30 -20.02
N ARG A 158 5.39 16.90 -20.57
CA ARG A 158 4.98 17.32 -21.94
C ARG A 158 4.83 18.83 -22.03
N GLN A 159 4.21 19.47 -21.04
CA GLN A 159 4.04 20.91 -21.01
C GLN A 159 5.38 21.64 -20.84
N GLU A 160 6.29 21.14 -19.99
CA GLU A 160 7.64 21.69 -19.84
C GLU A 160 8.43 21.61 -21.15
N VAL A 161 8.44 20.44 -21.80
CA VAL A 161 9.12 20.24 -23.09
C VAL A 161 8.50 21.12 -24.19
N ASN A 162 7.17 21.21 -24.27
CA ASN A 162 6.50 22.10 -25.23
C ASN A 162 6.85 23.57 -24.97
N ARG A 163 6.86 23.99 -23.70
CA ARG A 163 7.22 25.36 -23.32
C ARG A 163 8.66 25.67 -23.68
N GLU A 164 9.61 24.78 -23.39
CA GLU A 164 11.02 24.97 -23.78
C GLU A 164 11.19 25.05 -25.30
N ALA A 165 10.46 24.24 -26.07
CA ALA A 165 10.45 24.32 -27.53
C ALA A 165 9.93 25.68 -28.01
N GLN A 166 8.82 26.16 -27.44
CA GLN A 166 8.26 27.50 -27.75
C GLN A 166 9.23 28.63 -27.38
N GLN A 167 9.88 28.54 -26.22
CA GLN A 167 10.89 29.52 -25.80
C GLN A 167 12.10 29.51 -26.74
N THR A 168 12.57 28.34 -27.16
CA THR A 168 13.69 28.19 -28.11
C THR A 168 13.36 28.81 -29.46
N ILE A 169 12.15 28.55 -29.97
CA ILE A 169 11.65 29.15 -31.21
C ILE A 169 11.55 30.68 -31.06
N ALA A 170 10.95 31.17 -29.96
CA ALA A 170 10.84 32.59 -29.67
C ALA A 170 12.20 33.29 -29.59
N LEU A 171 13.19 32.68 -28.94
CA LEU A 171 14.57 33.20 -28.87
C LEU A 171 15.22 33.29 -30.24
N LYS A 172 15.00 32.30 -31.12
CA LYS A 172 15.48 32.34 -32.50
C LYS A 172 14.82 33.48 -33.29
N MET A 173 13.51 33.66 -33.16
CA MET A 173 12.77 34.74 -33.81
C MET A 173 13.20 36.13 -33.29
N LEU A 174 13.47 36.27 -31.99
CA LEU A 174 14.04 37.50 -31.43
C LEU A 174 15.38 37.86 -32.08
N ARG A 175 16.27 36.87 -32.28
CA ARG A 175 17.57 37.07 -32.95
C ARG A 175 17.41 37.43 -34.43
N GLU A 176 16.37 36.93 -35.08
CA GLU A 176 16.03 37.26 -36.48
C GLU A 176 15.29 38.60 -36.62
N GLY A 177 15.04 39.32 -35.52
CA GLY A 177 14.48 40.68 -35.53
C GLY A 177 12.95 40.75 -35.55
N PHE A 178 12.25 39.65 -35.25
CA PHE A 178 10.80 39.67 -35.14
C PHE A 178 10.34 40.50 -33.93
N SER A 179 9.26 41.27 -34.11
CA SER A 179 8.67 42.03 -33.00
C SER A 179 7.99 41.11 -31.98
N LEU A 180 7.91 41.56 -30.72
CA LEU A 180 7.25 40.82 -29.63
C LEU A 180 5.81 40.41 -29.97
N LYS A 181 5.06 41.29 -30.66
CA LYS A 181 3.69 41.00 -31.11
C LYS A 181 3.63 39.91 -32.18
N GLN A 182 4.64 39.82 -33.05
CA GLN A 182 4.72 38.75 -34.05
C GLN A 182 5.04 37.41 -33.40
N ILE A 183 5.92 37.40 -32.41
CA ILE A 183 6.29 36.18 -31.66
C ILE A 183 5.07 35.68 -30.87
N ALA A 184 4.40 36.53 -30.11
CA ALA A 184 3.19 36.17 -29.35
C ALA A 184 2.03 35.66 -30.23
N ARG A 185 2.01 36.01 -31.52
CA ARG A 185 1.01 35.51 -32.48
C ARG A 185 1.38 34.14 -33.05
N LEU A 186 2.67 33.84 -33.13
CA LEU A 186 3.22 32.65 -33.79
C LEU A 186 3.64 31.57 -32.79
N THR A 187 3.73 31.91 -31.51
CA THR A 187 3.92 30.99 -30.39
C THR A 187 2.74 31.10 -29.44
N GLU A 188 2.56 30.14 -28.53
CA GLU A 188 1.52 30.21 -27.49
C GLU A 188 2.01 30.99 -26.25
N LEU A 189 3.10 31.76 -26.38
CA LEU A 189 3.67 32.55 -25.29
C LEU A 189 2.97 33.90 -25.17
N ASP A 190 2.75 34.33 -23.94
CA ASP A 190 2.23 35.66 -23.66
C ASP A 190 3.33 36.74 -23.77
N MET A 191 2.91 38.00 -23.82
CA MET A 191 3.84 39.13 -23.96
C MET A 191 4.82 39.25 -22.78
N ALA A 192 4.42 38.90 -21.56
CA ALA A 192 5.29 38.98 -20.39
C ALA A 192 6.38 37.90 -20.42
N GLN A 193 6.02 36.67 -20.83
CA GLN A 193 6.95 35.57 -21.03
C GLN A 193 8.00 35.90 -22.08
N ILE A 194 7.60 36.49 -23.21
CA ILE A 194 8.52 36.88 -24.28
C ILE A 194 9.42 38.04 -23.82
N GLN A 195 8.89 39.00 -23.05
CA GLN A 195 9.67 40.11 -22.49
C GLN A 195 10.77 39.60 -21.54
N VAL A 196 10.44 38.62 -20.68
CA VAL A 196 11.40 37.96 -19.79
C VAL A 196 12.49 37.25 -20.60
N LEU A 197 12.13 36.49 -21.63
CA LEU A 197 13.10 35.85 -22.54
C LEU A 197 14.03 36.87 -23.22
N GLN A 198 13.50 38.02 -23.64
CA GLN A 198 14.29 39.09 -24.25
C GLN A 198 15.29 39.68 -23.25
N SER A 199 14.87 39.93 -22.01
CA SER A 199 15.75 40.49 -20.96
C SER A 199 16.89 39.55 -20.52
N HIS A 200 16.70 38.24 -20.63
CA HIS A 200 17.74 37.26 -20.30
C HIS A 200 18.66 36.91 -21.50
N ASN A 201 18.30 37.33 -22.71
CA ASN A 201 19.03 37.03 -23.96
C ASN A 201 19.61 38.30 -24.62
N THR A 202 19.57 39.46 -23.96
CA THR A 202 20.42 40.59 -24.32
C THR A 202 21.88 40.20 -24.05
N PRO A 203 22.75 40.11 -25.07
CA PRO A 203 24.17 40.04 -24.83
C PRO A 203 24.55 41.30 -24.07
N ASP A 204 25.32 41.17 -22.99
CA ASP A 204 25.94 42.32 -22.34
C ASP A 204 26.54 43.23 -23.41
N SER A 205 26.04 44.45 -23.47
CA SER A 205 26.50 45.47 -24.39
C SER A 205 27.84 45.96 -23.85
N PHE A 206 28.93 45.49 -24.45
CA PHE A 206 30.23 46.15 -24.43
C PHE A 206 30.58 46.59 -25.85
#